data_AF-A0A1W1XYT1-F1
#
_entry.id   AF-A0A1W1XYT1-F1
#
_cell.length_a   1.000
_cell.length_b   1.000
_cell.length_c   1.000
_cell.angle_alpha   90.00
_cell.angle_beta   90.00
_cell.angle_gamma   90.00
#
_symmetry.space_group_name_H-M   'P 1'
#
loop_
_entity.id
_entity.type
_entity.pdbx_description
1 polymer ?
#
loop_
_entity_poly.entity_id
_entity_poly.type
_entity_poly.pdbx_seq_one_letter_code
_entity_poly.pdbx_strand_id
1 'polypeptide(L)'
;MAILETDIKLLKSERMTDTDDGGGRMVNQEVVDGQSNNMFPDISELDRTYGRVNLRKVFAAVLTDDTDTYFGSNVIISEPPTDPNVSVTLFGTPAKTAWFDERTEARDKVESYVVVGPLSPMRLIGDHYEGQRAVLAYQSRTDPVPGAGDVYALVNGDEIQYFRVLSVETRDVVYYDGGPFDALEVTMEISDPLRQDWEGGTPRKDSSYQPATKIHRTSVVEAVKYYGVSPLATSASFGDLSV
;
A
#
# COMPACT_ATOMS: atom_id res chain seq x y z
N MET A 1 12.54 41.30 -2.41
CA MET A 1 11.18 41.84 -2.19
C MET A 1 10.43 40.82 -1.37
N ALA A 2 9.62 41.24 -0.40
CA ALA A 2 8.99 40.29 0.51
C ALA A 2 8.06 39.31 -0.23
N ILE A 3 8.19 38.02 0.09
CA ILE A 3 7.27 36.96 -0.33
C ILE A 3 5.94 37.20 0.38
N LEU A 4 4.85 37.31 -0.37
CA LEU A 4 3.50 37.52 0.14
C LEU A 4 2.75 36.20 0.27
N GLU A 5 1.69 36.20 1.08
CA GLU A 5 0.80 35.03 1.21
C GLU A 5 0.21 34.61 -0.14
N THR A 6 -0.07 35.59 -1.01
CA THR A 6 -0.60 35.34 -2.37
C THR A 6 0.39 34.61 -3.27
N ASP A 7 1.68 34.62 -2.93
CA ASP A 7 2.73 34.02 -3.75
C ASP A 7 2.90 32.52 -3.43
N ILE A 8 2.36 32.06 -2.29
CA ILE A 8 2.37 30.65 -1.91
C ILE A 8 1.19 29.96 -2.57
N LYS A 9 1.48 29.13 -3.58
CA LYS A 9 0.47 28.47 -4.41
C LYS A 9 0.54 26.95 -4.29
N LEU A 10 -0.62 26.31 -4.43
CA LEU A 10 -0.71 24.90 -4.71
C LEU A 10 -0.92 24.71 -6.22
N LEU A 11 0.00 24.03 -6.88
CA LEU A 11 -0.01 23.81 -8.33
C LEU A 11 -0.46 22.39 -8.66
N LYS A 12 -1.13 22.26 -9.80
CA LYS A 12 -1.60 20.99 -10.36
C LYS A 12 -0.43 20.20 -10.96
N SER A 13 -0.60 18.89 -11.02
CA SER A 13 0.22 18.03 -11.86
C SER A 13 -0.24 18.09 -13.32
N GLU A 14 0.62 17.67 -14.24
CA GLU A 14 0.37 17.60 -15.68
C GLU A 14 -0.97 16.94 -16.00
N ARG A 15 -1.29 15.85 -15.29
CA ARG A 15 -2.56 15.14 -15.42
C ARG A 15 -3.25 15.05 -14.06
N MET A 16 -4.40 15.71 -13.92
CA MET A 16 -5.23 15.67 -12.70
C MET A 16 -6.32 14.58 -12.80
N THR A 17 -5.94 13.40 -13.29
CA THR A 17 -6.83 12.27 -13.55
C THR A 17 -6.60 11.14 -12.55
N ASP A 18 -7.62 10.32 -12.32
CA ASP A 18 -7.52 9.11 -11.47
C ASP A 18 -7.20 7.86 -12.31
N THR A 19 -6.53 8.07 -13.44
CA THR A 19 -6.04 7.01 -14.35
C THR A 19 -4.61 6.63 -13.98
N ASP A 20 -4.13 5.50 -14.45
CA ASP A 20 -2.79 4.95 -14.12
C ASP A 20 -1.65 5.94 -14.42
N ASP A 21 -1.82 6.77 -15.46
CA ASP A 21 -0.89 7.82 -15.90
C ASP A 21 -1.11 9.18 -15.20
N GLY A 22 -2.08 9.31 -14.29
CA GLY A 22 -2.35 10.54 -13.54
C GLY A 22 -1.12 11.02 -12.77
N GLY A 23 -0.99 12.31 -12.49
CA GLY A 23 0.22 12.88 -11.87
C GLY A 23 1.17 13.48 -12.92
N GLY A 24 2.46 13.15 -12.83
CA GLY A 24 3.50 13.68 -13.71
C GLY A 24 4.15 14.96 -13.19
N ARG A 25 4.60 15.83 -14.12
CA ARG A 25 5.37 17.04 -13.79
C ARG A 25 4.47 18.16 -13.25
N MET A 26 5.09 19.10 -12.54
CA MET A 26 4.42 20.33 -12.12
C MET A 26 4.08 21.19 -13.35
N VAL A 27 2.84 21.69 -13.39
CA VAL A 27 2.41 22.69 -14.39
C VAL A 27 2.10 24.01 -13.69
N ASN A 28 2.21 25.12 -14.42
CA ASN A 28 1.87 26.44 -13.90
C ASN A 28 0.34 26.68 -13.92
N GLN A 29 -0.42 25.74 -13.33
CA GLN A 29 -1.86 25.85 -13.14
C GLN A 29 -2.16 25.70 -11.66
N GLU A 30 -2.77 26.74 -11.09
CA GLU A 30 -3.11 26.79 -9.67
C GLU A 30 -4.34 25.92 -9.34
N VAL A 31 -4.28 25.25 -8.19
CA VAL A 31 -5.47 24.79 -7.48
C VAL A 31 -6.07 25.99 -6.74
N VAL A 32 -6.87 26.76 -7.46
CA VAL A 32 -7.68 27.87 -6.94
C VAL A 32 -8.49 27.48 -5.69
N ASP A 33 -8.33 28.25 -4.63
CA ASP A 33 -9.08 28.09 -3.38
C ASP A 33 -10.59 28.32 -3.57
N GLY A 34 -11.40 27.57 -2.83
CA GLY A 34 -12.87 27.64 -2.86
C GLY A 34 -13.54 27.16 -4.16
N GLN A 35 -12.77 26.81 -5.20
CA GLN A 35 -13.33 26.29 -6.45
C GLN A 35 -13.70 24.81 -6.28
N SER A 36 -14.98 24.49 -6.48
CA SER A 36 -15.45 23.09 -6.49
C SER A 36 -14.83 22.31 -7.65
N ASN A 37 -14.64 21.01 -7.45
CA ASN A 37 -14.09 20.09 -8.44
C ASN A 37 -12.70 20.43 -8.97
N ASN A 38 -11.94 21.22 -8.22
CA ASN A 38 -10.67 21.75 -8.69
C ASN A 38 -9.49 20.79 -8.51
N MET A 39 -9.56 19.92 -7.50
CA MET A 39 -8.57 18.88 -7.22
C MET A 39 -9.16 17.48 -7.41
N PHE A 40 -10.30 17.20 -6.76
CA PHE A 40 -11.05 15.95 -6.89
C PHE A 40 -12.40 16.23 -7.53
N PRO A 41 -12.91 15.33 -8.39
CA PRO A 41 -14.27 15.44 -8.92
C PRO A 41 -15.30 15.11 -7.83
N ASP A 42 -16.57 15.40 -8.12
CA ASP A 42 -17.70 15.02 -7.27
C ASP A 42 -17.75 13.50 -7.04
N ILE A 43 -18.17 13.11 -5.84
CA ILE A 43 -18.30 11.71 -5.44
C ILE A 43 -19.65 11.18 -5.94
N SER A 44 -19.61 10.11 -6.74
CA SER A 44 -20.83 9.48 -7.24
C SER A 44 -21.53 8.63 -6.17
N GLU A 45 -22.83 8.35 -6.33
CA GLU A 45 -23.57 7.43 -5.44
C GLU A 45 -22.99 6.00 -5.45
N LEU A 46 -22.44 5.59 -6.61
CA LEU A 46 -21.75 4.32 -6.76
C LEU A 46 -20.49 4.30 -5.90
N ASP A 47 -19.67 5.35 -5.95
CA ASP A 47 -18.45 5.47 -5.14
C ASP A 47 -18.78 5.46 -3.64
N ARG A 48 -19.91 6.05 -3.23
CA ARG A 48 -20.39 5.98 -1.85
C ARG A 48 -20.80 4.57 -1.42
N THR A 49 -21.29 3.76 -2.35
CA THR A 49 -21.78 2.41 -2.04
C THR A 49 -20.66 1.38 -2.01
N TYR A 50 -19.76 1.41 -3.00
CA TYR A 50 -18.68 0.43 -3.14
C TYR A 50 -17.38 0.85 -2.43
N GLY A 51 -17.25 2.14 -2.11
CA GLY A 51 -16.00 2.73 -1.69
C GLY A 51 -15.06 2.95 -2.89
N ARG A 52 -14.28 4.03 -2.83
CA ARG A 52 -13.29 4.34 -3.85
C ARG A 52 -12.09 5.06 -3.23
N VAL A 53 -10.90 4.73 -3.71
CA VAL A 53 -9.66 5.45 -3.39
C VAL A 53 -9.26 6.29 -4.60
N ASN A 54 -9.18 7.61 -4.40
CA ASN A 54 -8.70 8.55 -5.40
C ASN A 54 -7.34 9.10 -4.99
N LEU A 55 -6.41 9.19 -5.94
CA LEU A 55 -5.09 9.78 -5.71
C LEU A 55 -4.91 11.04 -6.56
N ARG A 56 -4.37 12.10 -5.95
CA ARG A 56 -4.03 13.36 -6.62
C ARG A 56 -2.66 13.83 -6.21
N LYS A 57 -1.88 14.22 -7.21
CA LYS A 57 -0.56 14.81 -7.03
C LYS A 57 -0.66 16.32 -7.19
N VAL A 58 -0.07 17.04 -6.24
CA VAL A 58 -0.06 18.51 -6.20
C VAL A 58 1.30 18.98 -5.71
N PHE A 59 1.67 20.20 -6.06
CA PHE A 59 2.97 20.78 -5.73
C PHE A 59 2.79 22.09 -4.95
N ALA A 60 3.43 22.22 -3.79
CA ALA A 60 3.55 23.51 -3.14
C ALA A 60 4.68 24.30 -3.80
N ALA A 61 4.39 25.51 -4.30
CA ALA A 61 5.35 26.37 -4.97
C ALA A 61 5.21 27.82 -4.49
N VAL A 62 6.32 28.54 -4.49
CA VAL A 62 6.35 29.98 -4.26
C VAL A 62 6.54 30.64 -5.62
N LEU A 63 5.53 31.37 -6.10
CA LEU A 63 5.54 32.05 -7.38
C LEU A 63 5.84 33.54 -7.15
N THR A 64 7.12 33.89 -7.22
CA THR A 64 7.59 35.27 -7.14
C THR A 64 8.50 35.59 -8.31
N ASP A 65 8.50 36.85 -8.76
CA ASP A 65 9.48 37.35 -9.73
C ASP A 65 10.88 37.59 -9.12
N ASP A 66 11.02 37.37 -7.81
CA ASP A 66 12.28 37.51 -7.07
C ASP A 66 12.98 36.16 -6.84
N THR A 67 14.22 36.23 -6.37
CA THR A 67 15.11 35.13 -6.00
C THR A 67 15.18 34.89 -4.49
N ASP A 68 14.34 35.59 -3.72
CA ASP A 68 14.27 35.44 -2.26
C ASP A 68 13.82 34.02 -1.90
N THR A 69 14.47 33.43 -0.89
CA THR A 69 14.22 32.03 -0.49
C THR A 69 13.20 31.95 0.65
N TYR A 70 12.16 31.15 0.46
CA TYR A 70 11.21 30.80 1.53
C TYR A 70 11.72 29.59 2.31
N PHE A 71 12.03 29.78 3.60
CA PHE A 71 12.55 28.73 4.47
C PHE A 71 11.45 28.09 5.31
N GLY A 72 11.45 26.76 5.39
CA GLY A 72 10.63 26.03 6.36
C GLY A 72 9.14 25.94 6.01
N SER A 73 8.81 25.70 4.74
CA SER A 73 7.42 25.44 4.35
C SER A 73 6.90 24.14 4.95
N ASN A 74 5.64 24.15 5.34
CA ASN A 74 4.90 22.99 5.83
C ASN A 74 3.54 22.92 5.15
N VAL A 75 3.03 21.69 4.99
CA VAL A 75 1.69 21.43 4.46
C VAL A 75 0.94 20.63 5.51
N ILE A 76 -0.29 21.03 5.80
CA ILE A 76 -1.16 20.36 6.77
C ILE A 76 -2.54 20.17 6.16
N ILE A 77 -3.28 19.17 6.66
CA ILE A 77 -4.74 19.13 6.50
C ILE A 77 -5.31 19.79 7.75
N SER A 78 -5.90 20.97 7.60
CA SER A 78 -6.43 21.74 8.73
C SER A 78 -7.81 21.25 9.19
N GLU A 79 -8.66 20.84 8.26
CA GLU A 79 -10.05 20.48 8.51
C GLU A 79 -10.41 19.16 7.81
N PRO A 80 -11.06 18.20 8.49
CA PRO A 80 -11.56 17.00 7.85
C PRO A 80 -12.69 17.31 6.87
N PRO A 81 -12.97 16.43 5.89
CA PRO A 81 -14.18 16.53 5.07
C PRO A 81 -15.44 16.57 5.93
N THR A 82 -16.44 17.32 5.47
CA THR A 82 -17.76 17.42 6.15
C THR A 82 -18.59 16.14 6.02
N ASP A 83 -18.34 15.32 5.01
CA ASP A 83 -18.96 14.00 4.84
C ASP A 83 -18.19 12.97 5.71
N PRO A 84 -18.85 12.36 6.72
CA PRO A 84 -18.18 11.43 7.64
C PRO A 84 -17.69 10.14 6.98
N ASN A 85 -18.16 9.83 5.77
CA ASN A 85 -17.70 8.66 5.01
C ASN A 85 -16.47 8.95 4.14
N VAL A 86 -15.98 10.20 4.15
CA VAL A 86 -14.84 10.63 3.35
C VAL A 86 -13.66 10.91 4.28
N SER A 87 -12.55 10.23 4.01
CA SER A 87 -11.28 10.46 4.70
C SER A 87 -10.23 10.96 3.71
N VAL A 88 -9.38 11.88 4.16
CA VAL A 88 -8.29 12.44 3.36
C VAL A 88 -6.98 12.26 4.14
N THR A 89 -5.95 11.85 3.42
CA THR A 89 -4.59 11.70 3.94
C THR A 89 -3.59 12.27 2.95
N LEU A 90 -2.58 12.98 3.45
CA LEU A 90 -1.42 13.38 2.68
C LEU A 90 -0.31 12.37 2.88
N PHE A 91 0.43 12.11 1.82
CA PHE A 91 1.70 11.40 1.88
C PHE A 91 2.64 11.97 0.82
N GLY A 92 3.94 11.71 1.00
CA GLY A 92 4.96 12.09 0.02
C GLY A 92 5.64 10.86 -0.54
N THR A 93 5.97 10.88 -1.83
CA THR A 93 6.91 9.95 -2.43
C THR A 93 8.36 10.43 -2.20
N PRO A 94 9.37 9.57 -2.32
CA PRO A 94 10.76 9.97 -2.12
C PRO A 94 11.14 11.16 -2.99
N ALA A 95 11.84 12.15 -2.43
CA ALA A 95 12.23 13.39 -3.13
C ALA A 95 12.96 13.18 -4.47
N LYS A 96 13.54 12.00 -4.72
CA LYS A 96 14.17 11.66 -6.01
C LYS A 96 13.15 11.43 -7.14
N THR A 97 11.98 10.90 -6.82
CA THR A 97 10.93 10.52 -7.79
C THR A 97 9.73 11.45 -7.75
N ALA A 98 9.51 12.16 -6.63
CA ALA A 98 8.38 13.06 -6.39
C ALA A 98 8.15 14.16 -7.46
N TRP A 99 9.15 14.46 -8.28
CA TRP A 99 9.06 15.49 -9.32
C TRP A 99 8.31 15.03 -10.57
N PHE A 100 8.26 13.71 -10.84
CA PHE A 100 7.72 13.17 -12.09
C PHE A 100 6.89 11.89 -11.90
N ASP A 101 6.70 11.43 -10.66
CA ASP A 101 5.91 10.24 -10.37
C ASP A 101 4.47 10.34 -10.85
N GLU A 102 4.00 9.20 -11.37
CA GLU A 102 2.65 8.95 -11.83
C GLU A 102 1.85 8.19 -10.77
N ARG A 103 0.53 8.11 -10.98
CA ARG A 103 -0.41 7.52 -10.03
C ARG A 103 -0.08 6.07 -9.74
N THR A 104 0.36 5.33 -10.75
CA THR A 104 0.79 3.93 -10.59
C THR A 104 1.94 3.81 -9.59
N GLU A 105 2.97 4.65 -9.71
CA GLU A 105 4.10 4.64 -8.78
C GLU A 105 3.69 5.08 -7.37
N ALA A 106 2.81 6.07 -7.26
CA ALA A 106 2.27 6.52 -5.98
C ALA A 106 1.40 5.43 -5.32
N ARG A 107 0.58 4.73 -6.11
CA ARG A 107 -0.24 3.59 -5.68
C ARG A 107 0.65 2.45 -5.21
N ASP A 108 1.63 2.06 -6.02
CA ASP A 108 2.62 1.04 -5.65
C ASP A 108 3.34 1.42 -4.37
N LYS A 109 3.55 2.71 -4.11
CA LYS A 109 4.15 3.17 -2.85
C LYS A 109 3.22 3.05 -1.65
N VAL A 110 1.93 3.35 -1.82
CA VAL A 110 0.89 3.12 -0.80
C VAL A 110 0.70 1.60 -0.54
N GLU A 111 0.80 0.78 -1.58
CA GLU A 111 0.66 -0.68 -1.49
C GLU A 111 1.95 -1.37 -0.98
N SER A 112 3.13 -0.84 -1.29
CA SER A 112 4.45 -1.35 -0.87
C SER A 112 4.80 -0.93 0.56
N TYR A 113 3.91 -1.28 1.49
CA TYR A 113 4.20 -1.26 2.92
C TYR A 113 5.10 -2.43 3.35
N VAL A 114 5.36 -3.36 2.43
CA VAL A 114 5.76 -4.72 2.72
C VAL A 114 6.87 -5.12 1.75
N VAL A 115 8.06 -5.42 2.27
CA VAL A 115 9.17 -5.97 1.46
C VAL A 115 9.30 -7.46 1.71
N VAL A 116 9.85 -8.17 0.72
CA VAL A 116 10.27 -9.56 0.88
C VAL A 116 11.27 -9.66 2.04
N GLY A 117 10.85 -10.32 3.10
CA GLY A 117 11.63 -10.56 4.29
C GLY A 117 12.28 -11.95 4.25
N PRO A 118 12.61 -12.52 5.43
CA PRO A 118 13.23 -13.84 5.50
C PRO A 118 12.28 -14.93 4.98
N LEU A 119 12.87 -16.04 4.56
CA LEU A 119 12.14 -17.22 4.11
C LEU A 119 11.17 -17.71 5.21
N SER A 120 9.93 -18.00 4.81
CA SER A 120 8.93 -18.62 5.69
C SER A 120 9.27 -20.10 5.91
N PRO A 121 8.89 -20.70 7.06
CA PRO A 121 8.96 -22.17 7.21
C PRO A 121 8.01 -22.93 6.27
N MET A 122 7.01 -22.24 5.71
CA MET A 122 6.06 -22.79 4.75
C MET A 122 6.70 -23.11 3.40
N ARG A 123 6.38 -24.28 2.85
CA ARG A 123 6.80 -24.73 1.51
C ARG A 123 5.56 -24.99 0.65
N LEU A 124 5.53 -24.43 -0.55
CA LEU A 124 4.41 -24.53 -1.49
C LEU A 124 4.19 -25.97 -1.95
N ILE A 125 2.93 -26.45 -1.93
CA ILE A 125 2.54 -27.79 -2.38
C ILE A 125 1.83 -27.72 -3.72
N GLY A 126 2.37 -28.42 -4.71
CA GLY A 126 1.80 -28.48 -6.05
C GLY A 126 1.82 -27.13 -6.77
N ASP A 127 1.39 -27.13 -8.03
CA ASP A 127 1.39 -25.92 -8.84
C ASP A 127 0.13 -25.10 -8.59
N HIS A 128 0.30 -23.78 -8.52
CA HIS A 128 -0.78 -22.83 -8.42
C HIS A 128 -0.90 -22.05 -9.72
N TYR A 129 -2.11 -21.84 -10.19
CA TYR A 129 -2.38 -21.21 -11.48
C TYR A 129 -2.93 -19.80 -11.32
N GLU A 130 -2.72 -18.96 -12.34
CA GLU A 130 -3.31 -17.63 -12.43
C GLU A 130 -4.83 -17.67 -12.14
N GLY A 131 -5.32 -16.71 -11.36
CA GLY A 131 -6.71 -16.59 -10.97
C GLY A 131 -7.10 -17.38 -9.71
N GLN A 132 -6.26 -18.30 -9.23
CA GLN A 132 -6.54 -19.02 -7.98
C GLN A 132 -6.54 -18.08 -6.78
N ARG A 133 -7.40 -18.39 -5.80
CA ARG A 133 -7.60 -17.63 -4.55
C ARG A 133 -7.27 -18.43 -3.29
N ALA A 134 -6.52 -19.51 -3.46
CA ALA A 134 -6.02 -20.31 -2.36
C ALA A 134 -4.55 -20.67 -2.60
N VAL A 135 -3.75 -20.62 -1.55
CA VAL A 135 -2.35 -21.05 -1.53
C VAL A 135 -2.25 -22.24 -0.58
N LEU A 136 -1.68 -23.33 -1.06
CA LEU A 136 -1.50 -24.56 -0.29
C LEU A 136 -0.02 -24.74 0.03
N ALA A 137 0.29 -24.89 1.32
CA ALA A 137 1.65 -25.09 1.78
C ALA A 137 1.72 -26.16 2.88
N TYR A 138 2.91 -26.70 3.14
CA TYR A 138 3.19 -27.50 4.33
C TYR A 138 4.31 -26.88 5.16
N GLN A 139 4.23 -27.12 6.47
CA GLN A 139 5.25 -26.72 7.44
C GLN A 139 5.40 -27.78 8.55
N SER A 140 6.37 -27.59 9.45
CA SER A 140 6.44 -28.41 10.67
C SER A 140 5.28 -28.07 11.60
N ARG A 141 4.79 -29.06 12.35
CA ARG A 141 3.76 -28.85 13.40
C ARG A 141 4.22 -27.89 14.50
N THR A 142 5.53 -27.71 14.65
CA THR A 142 6.13 -26.81 15.65
C THR A 142 6.23 -25.36 15.17
N ASP A 143 6.08 -25.13 13.86
CA ASP A 143 6.21 -23.80 13.28
C ASP A 143 4.93 -22.98 13.51
N PRO A 144 5.04 -21.66 13.70
CA PRO A 144 3.87 -20.80 13.85
C PRO A 144 3.00 -20.85 12.59
N VAL A 145 1.70 -21.02 12.78
CA VAL A 145 0.70 -20.98 11.71
C VAL A 145 0.44 -19.52 11.32
N PRO A 146 0.29 -19.19 10.02
CA PRO A 146 -0.11 -17.85 9.60
C PRO A 146 -1.45 -17.43 10.20
N GLY A 147 -1.56 -16.15 10.55
CA GLY A 147 -2.80 -15.53 11.01
C GLY A 147 -3.60 -14.92 9.85
N ALA A 148 -4.91 -14.75 10.08
CA ALA A 148 -5.73 -13.92 9.20
C ALA A 148 -5.22 -12.47 9.23
N GLY A 149 -5.02 -11.88 8.05
CA GLY A 149 -4.49 -10.55 7.86
C GLY A 149 -2.99 -10.50 7.60
N ASP A 150 -2.24 -11.59 7.84
CA ASP A 150 -0.81 -11.67 7.54
C ASP A 150 -0.54 -11.53 6.04
N VAL A 151 0.60 -10.92 5.71
CA VAL A 151 1.05 -10.74 4.32
C VAL A 151 2.31 -11.55 4.08
N TYR A 152 2.30 -12.36 3.03
CA TYR A 152 3.42 -13.17 2.57
C TYR A 152 3.77 -12.81 1.13
N ALA A 153 4.93 -13.26 0.66
CA ALA A 153 5.35 -13.10 -0.73
C ALA A 153 5.70 -14.46 -1.35
N LEU A 154 5.19 -14.74 -2.55
CA LEU A 154 5.69 -15.79 -3.43
C LEU A 154 6.86 -15.24 -4.23
N VAL A 155 7.96 -15.98 -4.28
CA VAL A 155 9.19 -15.59 -4.99
C VAL A 155 9.71 -16.77 -5.80
N ASN A 156 9.85 -16.57 -7.11
CA ASN A 156 10.49 -17.52 -8.03
C ASN A 156 11.42 -16.75 -8.98
N GLY A 157 12.73 -16.86 -8.79
CA GLY A 157 13.69 -16.02 -9.51
C GLY A 157 13.47 -14.53 -9.23
N ASP A 158 13.20 -13.76 -10.29
CA ASP A 158 12.91 -12.32 -10.23
C ASP A 158 11.41 -12.01 -10.05
N GLU A 159 10.55 -13.03 -10.14
CA GLU A 159 9.10 -12.88 -10.03
C GLU A 159 8.68 -12.86 -8.56
N ILE A 160 7.90 -11.83 -8.19
CA ILE A 160 7.45 -11.60 -6.83
C ILE A 160 5.96 -11.25 -6.84
N GLN A 161 5.17 -11.96 -6.03
CA GLN A 161 3.79 -11.57 -5.74
C GLN A 161 3.52 -11.59 -4.24
N TYR A 162 3.04 -10.47 -3.72
CA TYR A 162 2.50 -10.39 -2.37
C TYR A 162 1.06 -10.92 -2.34
N PHE A 163 0.71 -11.63 -1.27
CA PHE A 163 -0.65 -12.06 -1.01
C PHE A 163 -0.99 -11.88 0.48
N ARG A 164 -2.22 -11.44 0.74
CA ARG A 164 -2.75 -11.30 2.09
C ARG A 164 -3.66 -12.47 2.41
N VAL A 165 -3.47 -13.07 3.57
CA VAL A 165 -4.25 -14.18 4.07
C VAL A 165 -5.58 -13.67 4.62
N LEU A 166 -6.70 -14.18 4.10
CA LEU A 166 -8.05 -13.91 4.62
C LEU A 166 -8.42 -14.89 5.72
N SER A 167 -8.18 -16.18 5.46
CA SER A 167 -8.51 -17.28 6.36
C SER A 167 -7.48 -18.40 6.20
N VAL A 168 -7.34 -19.23 7.24
CA VAL A 168 -6.40 -20.35 7.26
C VAL A 168 -7.10 -21.60 7.76
N GLU A 169 -7.05 -22.67 6.98
CA GLU A 169 -7.40 -24.02 7.41
C GLU A 169 -6.10 -24.82 7.59
N THR A 170 -5.99 -25.57 8.68
CA THR A 170 -4.84 -26.44 8.91
C THR A 170 -5.28 -27.89 9.06
N ARG A 171 -4.46 -28.81 8.56
CA ARG A 171 -4.71 -30.25 8.63
C ARG A 171 -3.43 -31.01 8.91
N ASP A 172 -3.46 -31.89 9.90
CA ASP A 172 -2.37 -32.83 10.14
C ASP A 172 -2.38 -33.90 9.05
N VAL A 173 -1.25 -34.01 8.31
CA VAL A 173 -1.11 -34.97 7.22
C VAL A 173 0.20 -35.74 7.40
N VAL A 174 0.17 -37.03 7.05
CA VAL A 174 1.36 -37.87 6.98
C VAL A 174 1.73 -38.04 5.51
N TYR A 175 2.86 -37.48 5.10
CA TYR A 175 3.41 -37.66 3.76
C TYR A 175 4.43 -38.80 3.74
N TYR A 176 4.80 -39.23 2.54
CA TYR A 176 5.74 -40.33 2.34
C TYR A 176 6.90 -39.91 1.43
N ASP A 177 8.11 -39.91 1.98
CA ASP A 177 9.35 -39.58 1.27
C ASP A 177 10.50 -40.43 1.83
N GLY A 178 10.72 -41.61 1.23
CA GLY A 178 11.61 -42.64 1.78
C GLY A 178 11.15 -43.22 3.14
N GLY A 179 9.97 -42.84 3.61
CA GLY A 179 9.33 -43.22 4.87
C GLY A 179 8.27 -42.19 5.28
N PRO A 180 7.36 -42.54 6.22
CA PRO A 180 6.33 -41.60 6.68
C PRO A 180 6.96 -40.44 7.46
N PHE A 181 6.44 -39.23 7.26
CA PHE A 181 6.74 -38.08 8.09
C PHE A 181 5.50 -37.22 8.30
N ASP A 182 5.38 -36.68 9.51
CA ASP A 182 4.31 -35.77 9.89
C ASP A 182 4.57 -34.37 9.37
N ALA A 183 3.54 -33.75 8.81
CA ALA A 183 3.53 -32.34 8.43
C ALA A 183 2.20 -31.70 8.77
N LEU A 184 2.21 -30.37 8.84
CA LEU A 184 0.99 -29.57 8.91
C LEU A 184 0.73 -28.97 7.54
N GLU A 185 -0.36 -29.39 6.90
CA GLU A 185 -0.87 -28.78 5.67
C GLU A 185 -1.63 -27.50 6.06
N VAL A 186 -1.32 -26.41 5.37
CA VAL A 186 -1.83 -25.06 5.62
C VAL A 186 -2.45 -24.56 4.31
N THR A 187 -3.76 -24.44 4.31
CA THR A 187 -4.54 -23.88 3.19
C THR A 187 -4.88 -22.44 3.54
N MET A 188 -4.33 -21.49 2.78
CA MET A 188 -4.55 -20.06 2.96
C MET A 188 -5.49 -19.54 1.88
N GLU A 189 -6.64 -19.00 2.26
CA GLU A 189 -7.47 -18.21 1.36
C GLU A 189 -6.88 -16.81 1.21
N ILE A 190 -6.79 -16.28 -0.01
CA ILE A 190 -6.10 -15.01 -0.30
C ILE A 190 -7.04 -13.94 -0.84
N SER A 191 -6.76 -12.67 -0.51
CA SER A 191 -7.55 -11.51 -0.93
C SER A 191 -7.53 -11.31 -2.44
N ASP A 192 -6.34 -11.31 -3.00
CA ASP A 192 -6.06 -11.03 -4.39
C ASP A 192 -5.76 -12.35 -5.12
N PRO A 193 -6.34 -12.59 -6.31
CA PRO A 193 -6.03 -13.79 -7.06
C PRO A 193 -4.55 -13.80 -7.47
N LEU A 194 -4.00 -15.01 -7.68
CA LEU A 194 -2.67 -15.17 -8.25
C LEU A 194 -2.63 -14.53 -9.64
N ARG A 195 -1.60 -13.71 -9.90
CA ARG A 195 -1.46 -12.95 -11.16
C ARG A 195 -0.71 -13.71 -12.25
N GLN A 196 -0.19 -14.88 -11.88
CA GLN A 196 0.61 -15.75 -12.72
C GLN A 196 0.64 -17.16 -12.11
N ASP A 197 1.23 -18.09 -12.84
CA ASP A 197 1.46 -19.45 -12.38
C ASP A 197 2.67 -19.50 -11.44
N TRP A 198 2.59 -20.38 -10.44
CA TRP A 198 3.61 -20.60 -9.43
C TRP A 198 3.90 -22.08 -9.30
N GLU A 199 5.11 -22.48 -9.67
CA GLU A 199 5.55 -23.87 -9.58
C GLU A 199 5.87 -24.23 -8.12
N GLY A 200 5.15 -25.22 -7.58
CA GLY A 200 5.37 -25.70 -6.22
C GLY A 200 6.18 -26.99 -6.18
N GLY A 201 6.11 -27.66 -5.04
CA GLY A 201 6.85 -28.90 -4.80
C GLY A 201 5.97 -30.04 -4.32
N THR A 202 6.53 -31.23 -4.35
CA THR A 202 5.99 -32.33 -3.56
C THR A 202 6.53 -32.24 -2.13
N PRO A 203 5.72 -32.59 -1.11
CA PRO A 203 6.20 -32.60 0.27
C PRO A 203 7.40 -33.54 0.44
N ARG A 204 8.48 -33.03 1.02
CA ARG A 204 9.70 -33.80 1.29
C ARG A 204 10.05 -33.74 2.77
N LYS A 205 10.67 -34.82 3.26
CA LYS A 205 11.08 -34.94 4.66
C LYS A 205 12.29 -34.05 4.98
N ASP A 206 13.12 -33.77 3.99
CA ASP A 206 14.31 -32.94 4.12
C ASP A 206 13.94 -31.49 4.44
N SER A 207 14.32 -31.00 5.62
CA SER A 207 14.08 -29.61 6.05
C SER A 207 14.84 -28.58 5.20
N SER A 208 15.90 -28.97 4.49
CA SER A 208 16.65 -28.08 3.61
C SER A 208 16.02 -27.93 2.22
N TYR A 209 15.07 -28.81 1.87
CA TYR A 209 14.35 -28.73 0.61
C TYR A 209 13.53 -27.44 0.51
N GLN A 210 13.55 -26.83 -0.67
CA GLN A 210 12.72 -25.69 -1.03
C GLN A 210 12.14 -25.91 -2.44
N PRO A 211 10.84 -25.70 -2.65
CA PRO A 211 10.26 -25.67 -3.99
C PRO A 211 10.80 -24.51 -4.83
N ALA A 212 10.52 -24.53 -6.14
CA ALA A 212 10.95 -23.47 -7.06
C ALA A 212 10.41 -22.10 -6.60
N THR A 213 9.11 -22.06 -6.31
CA THR A 213 8.47 -20.93 -5.65
C THR A 213 8.65 -21.00 -4.14
N LYS A 214 9.27 -19.97 -3.57
CA LYS A 214 9.49 -19.83 -2.13
C LYS A 214 8.46 -18.90 -1.51
N ILE A 215 7.98 -19.26 -0.33
CA ILE A 215 7.13 -18.38 0.48
C ILE A 215 8.03 -17.60 1.43
N HIS A 216 7.99 -16.28 1.33
CA HIS A 216 8.71 -15.37 2.20
C HIS A 216 7.75 -14.72 3.19
N ARG A 217 8.21 -14.59 4.43
CA ARG A 217 7.60 -13.61 5.34
C ARG A 217 7.88 -12.24 4.80
N THR A 218 7.06 -11.31 5.22
CA THR A 218 7.27 -9.93 4.85
C THR A 218 7.70 -9.11 6.05
N SER A 219 8.50 -8.10 5.78
CA SER A 219 8.83 -7.09 6.80
C SER A 219 8.24 -5.77 6.37
N VAL A 220 7.68 -5.07 7.35
CA VAL A 220 7.25 -3.69 7.16
C VAL A 220 8.49 -2.82 7.10
N VAL A 221 8.62 -2.07 6.00
CA VAL A 221 9.56 -0.94 5.94
C VAL A 221 8.75 0.31 6.21
N GLU A 222 9.33 1.26 6.95
CA GLU A 222 8.76 2.59 7.17
C GLU A 222 8.78 3.36 5.83
N ALA A 223 7.88 3.00 4.92
CA ALA A 223 7.98 3.38 3.51
C ALA A 223 7.32 4.74 3.23
N VAL A 224 6.32 5.14 4.03
CA VAL A 224 5.53 6.34 3.81
C VAL A 224 4.99 6.86 5.15
N LYS A 225 5.20 8.15 5.43
CA LYS A 225 4.52 8.84 6.53
C LYS A 225 3.20 9.40 6.00
N TYR A 226 2.11 9.00 6.65
CA TYR A 226 0.79 9.53 6.37
C TYR A 226 0.48 10.66 7.34
N TYR A 227 -0.08 11.75 6.81
CA TYR A 227 -0.52 12.89 7.58
C TYR A 227 -2.02 13.05 7.36
N GLY A 228 -2.80 12.91 8.42
CA GLY A 228 -4.25 13.04 8.43
C GLY A 228 -4.69 14.14 9.39
N VAL A 229 -5.99 14.34 9.47
CA VAL A 229 -6.64 15.17 10.48
C VAL A 229 -7.75 14.37 11.14
N SER A 230 -7.92 14.56 12.45
CA SER A 230 -9.01 13.97 13.20
C SER A 230 -9.65 15.06 14.05
N PRO A 231 -11.00 15.18 14.06
CA PRO A 231 -11.66 16.15 14.91
C PRO A 231 -11.45 15.79 16.39
N LEU A 232 -11.36 16.82 17.23
CA LEU A 232 -11.31 16.63 18.68
C LEU A 232 -12.66 16.11 19.19
N ALA A 233 -12.62 15.19 20.16
CA ALA A 233 -13.83 14.64 20.78
C ALA A 233 -14.62 15.71 21.57
N THR A 234 -13.91 16.70 22.12
CA THR A 234 -14.47 17.84 22.85
C THR A 234 -13.86 19.12 22.30
N SER A 235 -14.64 20.22 22.26
CA SER A 235 -14.13 21.52 21.83
C SER A 235 -13.04 22.02 22.78
N ALA A 236 -11.86 22.34 22.23
CA ALA A 236 -10.78 23.00 22.96
C ALA A 236 -11.09 24.49 23.16
N SER A 237 -10.77 25.03 24.32
CA SER A 237 -10.70 26.47 24.58
C SER A 237 -9.27 26.99 24.37
N PHE A 238 -9.13 28.30 24.16
CA PHE A 238 -7.82 28.93 24.04
C PHE A 238 -6.99 28.69 25.32
N GLY A 239 -5.82 28.08 25.18
CA GLY A 239 -4.93 27.75 26.30
C GLY A 239 -5.02 26.31 26.81
N ASP A 240 -5.95 25.50 26.28
CA ASP A 240 -6.02 24.08 26.63
C ASP A 240 -4.81 23.33 26.07
N LEU A 241 -4.11 22.62 26.96
CA LEU A 241 -2.94 21.79 26.62
C LEU A 241 -3.32 20.31 26.39
N SER A 242 -4.58 19.95 26.64
CA SER A 242 -5.16 18.63 26.44
C SER A 242 -6.69 18.72 26.41
N VAL A 243 -7.37 17.89 25.61
CA VAL A 243 -8.83 17.81 25.49
C VAL A 243 -9.30 16.36 25.41
#